data_AF-O85209-F1
#
_entry.id   AF-O85209-F1
#
_cell.length_a   1.000
_cell.length_b   1.000
_cell.length_c   1.000
_cell.angle_alpha   90.00
_cell.angle_beta   90.00
_cell.angle_gamma   90.00
#
_symmetry.space_group_name_H-M   'P 1'
#
loop_
_entity.id
_entity.type
_entity.pdbx_description
1 polymer ?
#
loop_
_entity_poly.entity_id
_entity_poly.type
_entity_poly.pdbx_seq_one_letter_code
_entity_poly.pdbx_strand_id
1 'polypeptide(L)'
;MSMTRITLDGYIISNMTLMRVLRMSEVSIADRIKKAIIDNGGYQNISDVTGISKSTLARMAANQTEPKLKDVMAISKATGVSLNYIAYGMLTEDEEESALNEKKMFNLILNLVNHVSREVES
;
A
#
# COMPACT_ATOMS: atom_id res chain seq x y z
N MET A 1 -4.70 25.90 -2.21
CA MET A 1 -5.47 25.09 -3.18
C MET A 1 -6.84 24.80 -2.57
N SER A 2 -7.92 25.19 -3.25
CA SER A 2 -9.29 25.00 -2.73
C SER A 2 -9.71 23.53 -2.89
N MET A 3 -10.15 22.87 -1.81
CA MET A 3 -10.66 21.50 -1.87
C MET A 3 -12.11 21.51 -2.35
N THR A 4 -12.33 21.22 -3.63
CA THR A 4 -13.67 21.02 -4.19
C THR A 4 -14.31 19.78 -3.57
N ARG A 5 -15.50 19.94 -2.98
CA ARG A 5 -16.32 18.85 -2.42
C ARG A 5 -17.36 18.42 -3.44
N ILE A 6 -17.70 17.13 -3.47
CA ILE A 6 -18.63 16.52 -4.42
C ILE A 6 -19.57 15.60 -3.66
N THR A 7 -20.81 15.49 -4.11
CA THR A 7 -21.83 14.64 -3.46
C THR A 7 -22.05 13.37 -4.28
N LEU A 8 -21.94 12.21 -3.64
CA LEU A 8 -22.21 10.88 -4.20
C LEU A 8 -23.14 10.13 -3.26
N ASP A 9 -24.31 9.70 -3.76
CA ASP A 9 -25.33 8.96 -3.00
C ASP A 9 -25.66 9.56 -1.61
N GLY A 10 -25.72 10.89 -1.54
CA GLY A 10 -26.01 11.63 -0.31
C GLY A 10 -24.81 11.88 0.60
N TYR A 11 -23.62 11.36 0.28
CA TYR A 11 -22.37 11.61 1.01
C TYR A 11 -21.55 12.73 0.37
N ILE A 12 -21.08 13.69 1.18
CA ILE A 12 -20.13 14.72 0.75
C ILE A 12 -18.72 14.15 0.88
N ILE A 13 -18.07 13.90 -0.25
CA ILE A 13 -16.70 13.41 -0.31
C ILE A 13 -15.77 14.46 -0.95
N SER A 14 -14.50 14.46 -0.56
CA SER A 14 -13.52 15.33 -1.20
C SER A 14 -13.19 14.82 -2.60
N ASN A 15 -12.84 15.72 -3.53
CA ASN A 15 -12.37 15.31 -4.86
C ASN A 15 -11.13 14.40 -4.79
N MET A 16 -10.28 14.59 -3.77
CA MET A 16 -9.14 13.71 -3.53
C MET A 16 -9.58 12.29 -3.11
N THR A 17 -10.64 12.18 -2.30
CA THR A 17 -11.25 10.90 -1.91
C THR A 17 -11.88 10.22 -3.12
N LEU A 18 -12.63 10.95 -3.95
CA LEU A 18 -13.24 10.38 -5.16
C LEU A 18 -12.19 9.90 -6.18
N MET A 19 -11.18 10.73 -6.46
CA MET A 19 -10.07 10.36 -7.35
C MET A 19 -9.22 9.22 -6.79
N ARG A 20 -9.21 9.00 -5.48
CA ARG A 20 -8.56 7.84 -4.85
C ARG A 20 -9.42 6.58 -5.04
N VAL A 21 -10.73 6.66 -4.78
CA VAL A 21 -11.68 5.54 -4.98
C VAL A 21 -11.68 5.07 -6.45
N LEU A 22 -11.78 6.01 -7.41
CA LEU A 22 -11.80 5.69 -8.84
C LEU A 22 -10.46 5.13 -9.36
N ARG A 23 -9.32 5.60 -8.83
CA ARG A 23 -8.00 5.02 -9.17
C ARG A 23 -7.78 3.65 -8.52
N MET A 24 -8.39 3.40 -7.36
CA MET A 24 -8.30 2.13 -6.65
C MET A 24 -9.21 1.04 -7.22
N SER A 25 -10.33 1.40 -7.86
CA SER A 25 -11.16 0.43 -8.59
C SER A 25 -10.47 -0.22 -9.80
N GLU A 26 -9.31 0.28 -10.23
CA GLU A 26 -8.52 -0.32 -11.31
C GLU A 26 -7.42 -1.28 -10.84
N VAL A 27 -7.01 -1.22 -9.56
CA VAL A 27 -5.92 -2.06 -9.05
C VAL A 27 -6.51 -3.34 -8.44
N SER A 28 -6.24 -4.48 -9.07
CA SER A 28 -6.78 -5.77 -8.62
C SER A 28 -6.13 -6.24 -7.31
N ILE A 29 -6.77 -7.19 -6.61
CA ILE A 29 -6.13 -7.89 -5.48
C ILE A 29 -4.83 -8.58 -5.90
N ALA A 30 -4.78 -9.10 -7.13
CA ALA A 30 -3.58 -9.70 -7.69
C ALA A 30 -2.42 -8.70 -7.79
N ASP A 31 -2.68 -7.47 -8.23
CA ASP A 31 -1.67 -6.41 -8.30
C ASP A 31 -1.14 -6.02 -6.93
N ARG A 32 -2.03 -5.93 -5.93
CA ARG A 32 -1.64 -5.62 -4.55
C ARG A 32 -0.81 -6.74 -3.91
N ILE A 33 -1.21 -8.00 -4.14
CA ILE A 33 -0.42 -9.18 -3.72
C ILE A 33 0.95 -9.16 -4.41
N LYS A 34 0.98 -8.95 -5.72
CA LYS A 34 2.23 -8.87 -6.49
C LYS A 34 3.15 -7.81 -5.93
N LYS A 35 2.62 -6.62 -5.67
CA LYS A 35 3.39 -5.51 -5.09
C LYS A 35 3.92 -5.86 -3.69
N ALA A 36 3.07 -6.38 -2.80
CA ALA A 36 3.48 -6.79 -1.46
C ALA A 36 4.61 -7.83 -1.49
N ILE A 37 4.56 -8.78 -2.44
CA ILE A 37 5.61 -9.79 -2.60
C ILE A 37 6.93 -9.17 -3.09
N ILE A 38 6.87 -8.34 -4.15
CA ILE A 38 8.09 -7.75 -4.76
C ILE A 38 8.78 -6.79 -3.79
N ASP A 39 8.02 -5.94 -3.10
CA ASP A 39 8.57 -4.97 -2.15
C ASP A 39 9.20 -5.65 -0.92
N ASN A 40 8.88 -6.92 -0.65
CA ASN A 40 9.37 -7.69 0.50
C ASN A 40 10.29 -8.86 0.09
N GLY A 41 11.16 -8.64 -0.90
CA GLY A 41 12.21 -9.60 -1.25
C GLY A 41 11.80 -10.71 -2.24
N GLY A 42 10.60 -10.59 -2.83
CA GLY A 42 10.15 -11.44 -3.92
C GLY A 42 9.60 -12.80 -3.51
N TYR A 43 9.20 -13.59 -4.53
CA TYR A 43 8.45 -14.83 -4.35
C TYR A 43 9.17 -15.89 -3.51
N GLN A 44 10.50 -15.97 -3.58
CA GLN A 44 11.27 -16.93 -2.79
C GLN A 44 11.15 -16.61 -1.30
N ASN A 45 11.44 -15.36 -0.92
CA ASN A 45 11.37 -14.93 0.48
C ASN A 45 9.97 -15.14 1.08
N ILE A 46 8.93 -14.72 0.35
CA ILE A 46 7.55 -14.89 0.84
C ILE A 46 7.15 -16.37 0.90
N SER A 47 7.61 -17.20 -0.03
CA SER A 47 7.37 -18.65 0.03
C SER A 47 7.98 -19.27 1.27
N ASP A 48 9.21 -18.88 1.63
CA ASP A 48 9.93 -19.43 2.77
C ASP A 48 9.29 -19.01 4.11
N VAL A 49 8.80 -17.77 4.21
CA VAL A 49 8.15 -17.26 5.43
C VAL A 49 6.71 -17.76 5.58
N THR A 50 5.94 -17.84 4.50
CA THR A 50 4.50 -18.19 4.56
C THR A 50 4.22 -19.68 4.41
N GLY A 51 5.15 -20.46 3.84
CA GLY A 51 4.91 -21.83 3.42
C GLY A 51 4.03 -21.97 2.16
N ILE A 52 3.59 -20.87 1.56
CA ILE A 52 2.83 -20.88 0.30
C ILE A 52 3.82 -21.08 -0.85
N SER A 53 3.62 -22.09 -1.70
CA SER A 53 4.53 -22.34 -2.81
C SER A 53 4.67 -21.12 -3.74
N LYS A 54 5.89 -20.90 -4.26
CA LYS A 54 6.14 -19.89 -5.32
C LYS A 54 5.15 -19.95 -6.47
N SER A 55 4.75 -21.15 -6.88
CA SER A 55 3.79 -21.35 -7.97
C SER A 55 2.41 -20.80 -7.62
N THR A 56 1.96 -21.00 -6.37
CA THR A 56 0.67 -20.51 -5.89
C THR A 56 0.70 -18.99 -5.77
N LEU A 57 1.78 -18.43 -5.21
CA LEU A 57 1.99 -16.98 -5.13
C LEU A 57 1.97 -16.34 -6.53
N ALA A 58 2.67 -16.94 -7.51
CA ALA A 58 2.71 -16.44 -8.88
C ALA A 58 1.32 -16.49 -9.56
N ARG A 59 0.56 -17.58 -9.40
CA ARG A 59 -0.81 -17.67 -9.93
C ARG A 59 -1.74 -16.61 -9.32
N MET A 60 -1.66 -16.38 -8.01
CA MET A 60 -2.42 -15.30 -7.35
C MET A 60 -2.03 -13.92 -7.88
N ALA A 61 -0.73 -13.64 -7.97
CA ALA A 61 -0.19 -12.37 -8.46
C ALA A 61 -0.45 -12.12 -9.96
N ALA A 62 -0.73 -13.18 -10.74
CA ALA A 62 -1.10 -13.12 -12.15
C ALA A 62 -2.63 -13.15 -12.37
N ASN A 63 -3.42 -13.07 -11.29
CA ASN A 63 -4.89 -13.16 -11.32
C ASN A 63 -5.43 -14.45 -11.95
N GLN A 64 -4.63 -15.53 -11.92
CA GLN A 64 -4.99 -16.86 -12.45
C GLN A 64 -5.72 -17.72 -11.40
N THR A 65 -5.66 -17.31 -10.14
CA THR A 65 -6.32 -18.01 -9.03
C THR A 65 -6.74 -16.98 -8.01
N GLU A 66 -8.00 -17.05 -7.59
CA GLU A 66 -8.50 -16.19 -6.51
C GLU A 66 -7.81 -16.56 -5.18
N PRO A 67 -7.18 -15.58 -4.49
CA PRO A 67 -6.53 -15.82 -3.21
C PRO A 67 -7.54 -16.23 -2.14
N LYS A 68 -7.24 -17.27 -1.37
CA LYS A 68 -8.06 -17.58 -0.19
C LYS A 68 -7.74 -16.59 0.93
N LEU A 69 -8.71 -16.29 1.79
CA LEU A 69 -8.51 -15.38 2.93
C LEU A 69 -7.28 -15.75 3.77
N LYS A 70 -7.08 -17.04 4.04
CA LYS A 70 -5.91 -17.53 4.78
C LYS A 70 -4.57 -17.16 4.11
N ASP A 71 -4.54 -17.15 2.78
CA ASP A 71 -3.34 -16.85 2.01
C ASP A 71 -3.07 -15.34 2.08
N VAL A 72 -4.12 -14.52 1.97
CA VAL A 72 -4.04 -13.07 2.14
C VAL A 72 -3.55 -12.69 3.54
N MET A 73 -4.07 -13.34 4.58
CA MET A 73 -3.62 -13.13 5.97
C MET A 73 -2.16 -13.51 6.16
N ALA A 74 -1.72 -14.64 5.60
CA ALA A 74 -0.33 -15.09 5.68
C ALA A 74 0.61 -14.09 4.99
N ILE A 75 0.23 -13.59 3.81
CA ILE A 75 1.01 -12.58 3.07
C ILE A 75 1.04 -11.26 3.84
N SER A 76 -0.09 -10.79 4.37
CA SER A 76 -0.16 -9.57 5.20
C SER A 76 0.79 -9.66 6.39
N LYS A 77 0.75 -10.78 7.13
CA LYS A 77 1.64 -11.00 8.28
C LYS A 77 3.12 -11.06 7.88
N ALA A 78 3.44 -11.71 6.77
CA ALA A 78 4.83 -11.85 6.31
C ALA A 78 5.43 -10.54 5.75
N THR A 79 4.58 -9.65 5.22
CA THR A 79 5.01 -8.42 4.54
C THR A 79 4.84 -7.16 5.38
N GLY A 80 4.11 -7.24 6.50
CA GLY A 80 3.70 -6.07 7.28
C GLY A 80 2.69 -5.16 6.56
N VAL A 81 2.25 -5.53 5.35
CA VAL A 81 1.26 -4.77 4.58
C VAL A 81 -0.12 -5.03 5.17
N SER A 82 -0.91 -3.97 5.31
CA SER A 82 -2.28 -4.02 5.82
C SER A 82 -3.13 -5.08 5.12
N LEU A 83 -3.82 -5.90 5.91
CA LEU A 83 -4.78 -6.88 5.42
C LEU A 83 -5.91 -6.20 4.62
N ASN A 84 -6.42 -5.08 5.13
CA ASN A 84 -7.47 -4.31 4.46
C ASN A 84 -6.98 -3.77 3.12
N TYR A 85 -5.74 -3.31 3.08
CA TYR A 85 -5.16 -2.86 1.82
C TYR A 85 -5.02 -4.00 0.82
N ILE A 86 -4.49 -5.17 1.21
CA ILE A 86 -4.37 -6.28 0.26
C ILE A 86 -5.77 -6.74 -0.20
N ALA A 87 -6.72 -6.94 0.71
CA ALA A 87 -8.03 -7.48 0.38
C ALA A 87 -8.90 -6.49 -0.42
N TYR A 88 -8.96 -5.22 -0.01
CA TYR A 88 -9.93 -4.25 -0.52
C TYR A 88 -9.30 -3.01 -1.16
N GLY A 89 -7.98 -2.86 -1.07
CA GLY A 89 -7.26 -1.67 -1.54
C GLY A 89 -7.42 -0.46 -0.63
N MET A 90 -8.03 -0.62 0.54
CA MET A 90 -8.32 0.46 1.48
C MET A 90 -7.42 0.34 2.71
N LEU A 91 -6.88 1.47 3.16
CA LEU A 91 -6.27 1.57 4.48
C LEU A 91 -7.36 2.05 5.47
N THR A 92 -7.24 1.68 6.74
CA THR A 92 -8.04 2.32 7.79
C THR A 92 -7.60 3.77 7.98
N GLU A 93 -8.44 4.60 8.62
CA GLU A 93 -8.07 5.99 8.93
C GLU A 93 -6.75 6.07 9.71
N ASP A 94 -6.58 5.19 10.70
CA ASP A 94 -5.34 5.08 11.49
C ASP A 94 -4.11 4.71 10.63
N GLU A 95 -4.28 3.78 9.68
CA GLU A 95 -3.22 3.38 8.76
C GLU A 95 -2.87 4.50 7.77
N GLU A 96 -3.87 5.27 7.32
CA GLU A 96 -3.65 6.44 6.48
C GLU A 96 -2.90 7.55 7.22
N GLU A 97 -3.27 7.82 8.47
CA GLU A 97 -2.59 8.80 9.31
C GLU A 97 -1.14 8.38 9.60
N SER A 98 -0.93 7.11 9.91
CA SER A 98 0.41 6.53 10.12
C SER A 98 1.29 6.70 8.88
N ALA A 99 0.79 6.31 7.70
CA ALA A 99 1.52 6.47 6.44
C ALA A 99 1.80 7.95 6.09
N LEU A 100 0.89 8.87 6.45
CA LEU A 100 1.09 10.30 6.26
C LEU A 100 2.18 10.85 7.20
N ASN A 101 2.20 10.39 8.45
CA ASN A 101 3.17 10.80 9.45
C ASN A 101 4.58 10.31 9.10
N GLU A 102 4.73 9.08 8.61
CA GLU A 102 6.01 8.57 8.10
C GLU A 102 6.57 9.44 6.97
N LYS A 103 5.72 9.82 5.99
CA LYS A 103 6.13 10.73 4.90
C LYS A 103 6.54 12.10 5.39
N LYS A 104 5.81 12.67 6.35
CA LYS A 104 6.18 13.97 6.96
C LYS A 104 7.53 13.88 7.65
N MET A 105 7.77 12.81 8.41
CA MET A 105 9.05 12.57 9.09
C MET A 105 10.19 12.44 8.09
N PHE A 106 10.03 11.66 7.02
CA PHE A 106 11.04 11.52 5.98
C PHE A 106 11.39 12.87 5.33
N ASN A 107 10.38 13.66 4.97
CA ASN A 107 10.58 14.99 4.38
C ASN A 107 11.29 15.95 5.35
N LEU A 108 10.97 15.88 6.65
CA LEU A 108 11.64 16.67 7.67
C LEU A 108 13.12 16.31 7.76
N ILE A 109 13.45 15.01 7.79
CA ILE A 109 14.83 14.51 7.79
C ILE A 109 15.57 14.99 6.54
N LEU A 110 14.95 14.88 5.37
CA LEU A 110 15.55 15.31 4.10
C LEU A 110 15.90 16.81 4.11
N ASN A 111 14.99 17.64 4.63
CA ASN A 111 15.20 19.08 4.75
C ASN A 111 16.34 19.43 5.71
N LEU A 112 16.42 18.73 6.85
CA LEU A 112 17.50 18.86 7.82
C LEU A 112 18.85 18.50 7.20
N VAL A 113 18.94 17.36 6.50
CA VAL A 113 20.17 16.94 5.80
C VAL A 113 20.60 17.99 4.78
N ASN A 114 19.67 18.47 3.95
CA ASN A 114 19.96 19.50 2.95
C ASN A 114 20.37 20.85 3.56
N HIS A 115 19.92 21.14 4.78
CA HIS A 115 20.33 22.35 5.49
C HIS A 115 21.76 22.21 6.03
N VAL A 116 22.07 21.10 6.70
CA VAL A 116 23.41 20.82 7.24
C VAL A 116 24.45 20.75 6.12
N SER A 117 24.15 20.11 4.98
CA SER A 117 25.09 20.06 3.85
C SER A 117 25.48 21.45 3.33
N ARG A 118 24.55 22.43 3.38
CA ARG A 118 24.82 23.80 2.93
C ARG A 118 25.68 24.60 3.91
N GLU A 119 25.65 24.26 5.20
CA GLU A 119 26.49 24.91 6.22
C GLU A 119 27.92 24.36 6.27
N VAL A 120 28.15 23.14 5.77
CA VAL A 120 29.49 22.52 5.70
C VAL A 120 30.26 22.98 4.46
N GLU A 121 29.56 23.41 3.41
CA GLU A 121 30.15 23.95 2.18
C GLU A 121 30.46 25.46 2.23
N SER A 122 30.08 26.16 3.32
CA SER A 122 30.33 27.59 3.56
C SER A 122 31.46 27.82 4.57
#